data_AF-A0A401QAQ2-F1
#
_entry.id   AF-A0A401QAQ2-F1
#
_cell.length_a   1.000
_cell.length_b   1.000
_cell.length_c   1.000
_cell.angle_alpha   90.00
_cell.angle_beta   90.00
_cell.angle_gamma   90.00
#
_symmetry.space_group_name_H-M   'P 1'
#
loop_
_entity.id
_entity.type
_entity.pdbx_description
1 polymer ?
#
loop_
_entity_poly.entity_id
_entity_poly.type
_entity_poly.pdbx_seq_one_letter_code
_entity_poly.pdbx_strand_id
1 'polypeptide(L)'
;AQTHEREELFVQKLRQCCVLFDFVSDPLSDLKYKEVKRAGLNEMVEYITHNRDVITEAIYPEAVIMFSINLFRTLPPSSNPTGAEFDPEEDEPTLEAAWPHLQLVYEFFLRFLECADFQPNVAKKYVDQKFVLSQAIEELTTGSDFPYFIRNIHLNTEICFLSLKYGKVDS
;
A
#
# COMPACT_ATOMS: atom_id res chain seq x y z
N ALA A 1 -10.38 -28.29 -7.26
CA ALA A 1 -10.51 -27.59 -8.55
C ALA A 1 -10.91 -26.13 -8.33
N GLN A 2 -12.14 -25.83 -7.88
CA GLN A 2 -12.62 -24.43 -7.71
C GLN A 2 -11.77 -23.56 -6.75
N THR A 3 -11.25 -24.10 -5.65
CA THR A 3 -10.42 -23.30 -4.71
C THR A 3 -9.07 -22.92 -5.31
N HIS A 4 -8.44 -23.80 -6.09
CA HIS A 4 -7.16 -23.55 -6.73
C HIS A 4 -7.30 -22.51 -7.86
N GLU A 5 -8.33 -22.63 -8.70
CA GLU A 5 -8.62 -21.64 -9.74
C GLU A 5 -8.90 -20.25 -9.13
N ARG A 6 -9.57 -20.18 -7.98
CA ARG A 6 -9.80 -18.92 -7.26
C ARG A 6 -8.51 -18.31 -6.72
N GLU A 7 -7.62 -19.11 -6.14
CA GLU A 7 -6.30 -18.65 -5.68
C GLU A 7 -5.49 -18.10 -6.85
N GLU A 8 -5.42 -18.82 -7.97
CA GLU A 8 -4.71 -18.39 -9.17
C GLU A 8 -5.27 -17.07 -9.72
N LEU A 9 -6.60 -16.91 -9.77
CA LEU A 9 -7.24 -15.67 -10.19
C LEU A 9 -6.93 -14.51 -9.24
N PHE A 10 -6.88 -14.77 -7.93
CA PHE A 10 -6.54 -13.76 -6.93
C PHE A 10 -5.08 -13.31 -7.08
N VAL A 11 -4.15 -14.25 -7.29
CA VAL A 11 -2.74 -13.96 -7.61
C VAL A 11 -2.64 -13.11 -8.89
N GLN A 12 -3.40 -13.44 -9.93
CA GLN A 12 -3.40 -12.65 -11.17
C GLN A 12 -3.90 -11.21 -10.93
N LYS A 13 -4.95 -11.02 -10.11
CA LYS A 13 -5.43 -9.68 -9.75
C LYS A 13 -4.41 -8.88 -8.95
N LEU A 14 -3.71 -9.51 -7.99
CA LEU A 14 -2.63 -8.86 -7.23
C LEU A 14 -1.53 -8.34 -8.17
N ARG A 15 -1.09 -9.19 -9.10
CA ARG A 15 -0.07 -8.82 -10.11
C ARG A 15 -0.56 -7.71 -11.03
N GLN A 16 -1.82 -7.73 -11.44
CA GLN A 16 -2.41 -6.66 -12.25
C GLN A 16 -2.39 -5.31 -11.50
N CYS A 17 -2.60 -5.33 -10.18
CA CYS A 17 -2.57 -4.13 -9.35
C CYS A 17 -1.15 -3.58 -9.11
N CYS A 18 -0.10 -4.29 -9.52
CA CYS A 18 1.27 -3.77 -9.54
C CYS A 18 1.51 -2.75 -10.67
N VAL A 19 0.63 -2.67 -11.68
CA VAL A 19 0.76 -1.68 -12.75
C VAL A 19 0.56 -0.27 -12.18
N LEU A 20 1.58 0.57 -12.28
CA LEU A 20 1.54 1.96 -11.84
C LEU A 20 0.97 2.85 -12.96
N PHE A 21 0.25 3.88 -12.56
CA PHE A 21 -0.28 4.89 -13.47
C PHE A 21 0.29 6.25 -13.09
N ASP A 22 0.53 7.08 -14.10
CA ASP A 22 0.91 8.47 -13.89
C ASP A 22 -0.35 9.31 -13.60
N PHE A 23 -0.40 9.88 -12.41
CA PHE A 23 -1.48 10.79 -11.99
C PHE A 23 -1.05 12.26 -12.00
N VAL A 24 0.23 12.54 -12.24
CA VAL A 24 0.83 13.89 -12.12
C VAL A 24 1.17 14.44 -13.50
N SER A 25 1.99 13.74 -14.30
CA SER A 25 2.44 14.26 -15.60
C SER A 25 1.39 14.12 -16.69
N ASP A 26 0.55 13.08 -16.61
CA ASP A 26 -0.57 12.87 -17.54
C ASP A 26 -1.83 12.34 -16.82
N PRO A 27 -2.59 13.22 -16.14
CA PRO A 27 -3.75 12.80 -15.34
C PRO A 27 -4.88 12.16 -16.16
N LEU A 28 -5.00 12.53 -17.44
CA LEU A 28 -6.07 12.10 -18.34
C LEU A 28 -5.69 10.86 -19.18
N SER A 29 -4.45 10.39 -19.09
CA SER A 29 -4.07 9.09 -19.66
C SER A 29 -4.76 7.94 -18.95
N ASP A 30 -5.01 6.87 -19.71
CA ASP A 30 -5.39 5.55 -19.19
C ASP A 30 -6.58 5.54 -18.23
N LEU A 31 -7.50 6.51 -18.30
CA LEU A 31 -8.65 6.64 -17.39
C LEU A 31 -9.42 5.33 -17.22
N LYS A 32 -9.63 4.61 -18.33
CA LYS A 32 -10.26 3.28 -18.32
C LYS A 32 -9.48 2.28 -17.47
N TYR A 33 -8.16 2.22 -17.62
CA TYR A 33 -7.32 1.26 -16.90
C TYR A 33 -7.08 1.67 -15.44
N LYS A 34 -7.03 2.98 -15.16
CA LYS A 34 -7.07 3.54 -13.80
C LYS A 34 -8.34 3.08 -13.08
N GLU A 35 -9.49 3.14 -13.73
CA GLU A 35 -10.75 2.67 -13.14
C GLU A 35 -10.79 1.14 -12.97
N VAL A 36 -10.27 0.39 -13.95
CA VAL A 36 -10.15 -1.09 -13.82
C VAL A 36 -9.30 -1.48 -12.62
N LYS A 37 -8.16 -0.82 -12.39
CA LYS A 37 -7.32 -1.06 -11.21
C LYS A 37 -8.05 -0.70 -9.91
N ARG A 38 -8.74 0.45 -9.89
CA ARG A 38 -9.54 0.87 -8.73
C ARG A 38 -10.61 -0.16 -8.37
N ALA A 39 -11.40 -0.60 -9.35
CA ALA A 39 -12.43 -1.61 -9.14
C ALA A 39 -11.83 -2.96 -8.71
N GLY A 40 -10.70 -3.37 -9.31
CA GLY A 40 -10.01 -4.61 -8.95
C GLY A 40 -9.47 -4.60 -7.51
N LEU A 41 -8.87 -3.48 -7.08
CA LEU A 41 -8.43 -3.31 -5.69
C LEU A 41 -9.61 -3.38 -4.72
N ASN A 42 -10.72 -2.69 -5.01
CA ASN A 42 -11.92 -2.70 -4.19
C ASN A 42 -12.52 -4.11 -4.07
N GLU A 43 -12.61 -4.85 -5.18
CA GLU A 43 -13.08 -6.24 -5.18
C GLU A 43 -12.18 -7.15 -4.32
N MET A 44 -10.85 -6.96 -4.36
CA MET A 44 -9.94 -7.73 -3.51
C MET A 44 -10.11 -7.41 -2.02
N VAL A 45 -10.34 -6.14 -1.66
CA VAL A 45 -10.68 -5.71 -0.28
C VAL A 45 -11.96 -6.40 0.18
N GLU A 46 -13.02 -6.36 -0.62
CA GLU A 46 -14.29 -7.00 -0.29
C GLU A 46 -14.13 -8.52 -0.17
N TYR A 47 -13.36 -9.13 -1.08
CA TYR A 47 -13.12 -10.57 -1.11
C TYR A 47 -12.42 -11.06 0.16
N ILE A 48 -11.32 -10.43 0.57
CA ILE A 48 -10.58 -10.83 1.78
C ILE A 48 -11.34 -10.54 3.08
N THR A 49 -12.21 -9.53 3.06
CA THR A 49 -13.02 -9.15 4.23
C THR A 49 -14.17 -10.14 4.49
N HIS A 50 -14.80 -10.66 3.43
CA HIS A 50 -16.03 -11.47 3.55
C HIS A 50 -15.83 -12.97 3.36
N ASN A 51 -14.63 -13.42 2.97
CA ASN A 51 -14.33 -14.83 2.76
C ASN A 51 -13.27 -15.32 3.75
N ARG A 52 -13.33 -16.60 4.10
CA ARG A 52 -12.34 -17.29 4.93
C ARG A 52 -11.46 -18.17 4.07
N ASP A 53 -10.32 -18.56 4.63
CA ASP A 53 -9.31 -19.41 4.00
C ASP A 53 -8.77 -18.83 2.68
N VAL A 54 -8.79 -17.49 2.55
CA VAL A 54 -8.30 -16.76 1.37
C VAL A 54 -6.78 -16.60 1.41
N ILE A 55 -6.22 -16.38 2.59
CA ILE A 55 -4.78 -16.15 2.75
C ILE A 55 -4.03 -17.48 2.80
N THR A 56 -3.60 -17.94 1.64
CA THR A 56 -2.72 -19.10 1.51
C THR A 56 -1.25 -18.67 1.42
N GLU A 57 -0.32 -19.63 1.52
CA GLU A 57 1.12 -19.35 1.45
C GLU A 57 1.52 -18.64 0.13
N ALA A 58 0.84 -18.92 -0.98
CA ALA A 58 1.10 -18.30 -2.27
C ALA A 58 0.72 -16.81 -2.32
N ILE A 59 -0.20 -16.36 -1.46
CA ILE A 59 -0.71 -14.99 -1.46
C ILE A 59 0.26 -14.01 -0.78
N TYR A 60 0.98 -14.45 0.26
CA TYR A 60 1.90 -13.59 1.01
C TYR A 60 2.92 -12.83 0.14
N PRO A 61 3.71 -13.49 -0.72
CA PRO A 61 4.68 -12.77 -1.55
C PRO A 61 4.00 -11.78 -2.49
N GLU A 62 2.89 -12.15 -3.11
CA GLU A 62 2.18 -11.32 -4.09
C GLU A 62 1.55 -10.08 -3.44
N ALA A 63 0.98 -10.23 -2.23
CA ALA A 63 0.42 -9.12 -1.46
C ALA A 63 1.51 -8.12 -1.03
N VAL A 64 2.65 -8.62 -0.52
CA VAL A 64 3.78 -7.77 -0.11
C VAL A 64 4.40 -7.06 -1.32
N ILE A 65 4.57 -7.74 -2.45
CA ILE A 65 5.08 -7.15 -3.69
C ILE A 65 4.14 -6.07 -4.21
N MET A 66 2.83 -6.35 -4.30
CA MET A 66 1.82 -5.39 -4.77
C MET A 66 1.82 -4.13 -3.90
N PHE A 67 1.87 -4.31 -2.58
CA PHE A 67 1.96 -3.19 -1.64
C PHE A 67 3.25 -2.38 -1.84
N SER A 68 4.41 -3.07 -1.90
CA SER A 68 5.73 -2.43 -2.09
C SER A 68 5.79 -1.58 -3.36
N ILE A 69 5.31 -2.12 -4.48
CA ILE A 69 5.37 -1.44 -5.79
C ILE A 69 4.52 -0.18 -5.80
N ASN A 70 3.34 -0.22 -5.16
CA ASN A 70 2.44 0.94 -5.13
C ASN A 70 2.93 2.04 -4.19
N LEU A 71 3.57 1.68 -3.07
CA LEU A 71 4.02 2.64 -2.07
C LEU A 71 5.41 3.18 -2.34
N PHE A 72 6.40 2.32 -2.61
CA PHE A 72 7.81 2.74 -2.80
C PHE A 72 8.06 3.20 -4.24
N ARG A 73 7.19 4.09 -4.74
CA ARG A 73 7.35 4.74 -6.03
C ARG A 73 8.27 5.93 -5.86
N THR A 74 9.04 6.28 -6.89
CA THR A 74 9.79 7.53 -6.87
C THR A 74 8.80 8.68 -6.85
N LEU A 75 8.73 9.40 -5.72
CA LEU A 75 7.91 10.59 -5.61
C LEU A 75 8.42 11.65 -6.59
N PRO A 76 7.53 12.46 -7.18
CA PRO A 76 7.96 13.64 -7.92
C PRO A 76 8.79 14.55 -6.99
N PRO A 77 9.77 15.29 -7.54
CA PRO A 77 10.57 16.24 -6.75
C PRO A 77 9.64 17.23 -6.03
N SER A 78 10.01 17.63 -4.81
CA SER A 78 9.19 18.50 -3.97
C SER A 78 8.76 19.76 -4.71
N SER A 79 7.49 20.15 -4.52
CA SER A 79 6.92 21.37 -5.08
C SER A 79 7.58 22.64 -4.54
N ASN A 80 8.35 22.54 -3.47
CA ASN A 80 9.09 23.64 -2.85
C ASN A 80 10.62 23.51 -3.12
N PRO A 81 11.12 24.03 -4.26
CA PRO A 81 12.51 23.88 -4.72
C PRO A 81 13.50 24.84 -4.05
N THR A 82 13.03 25.74 -3.20
CA THR A 82 13.81 26.81 -2.57
C THR A 82 13.58 26.74 -1.09
N GLY A 83 14.64 26.70 -0.27
CA GLY A 83 14.57 26.66 1.19
C GLY A 83 13.96 27.91 1.84
N ALA A 84 12.76 28.31 1.39
CA ALA A 84 11.84 29.15 2.11
C ALA A 84 11.30 28.35 3.29
N GLU A 85 11.17 29.01 4.43
CA GLU A 85 10.63 28.43 5.65
C GLU A 85 9.22 27.89 5.34
N PHE A 86 9.03 26.58 5.52
CA PHE A 86 7.72 25.94 5.43
C PHE A 86 6.76 26.64 6.38
N ASP A 87 5.68 27.22 5.87
CA ASP A 87 4.66 27.88 6.67
C ASP A 87 3.47 26.92 6.84
N PRO A 88 3.31 26.29 8.02
CA PRO A 88 2.24 25.34 8.27
C PRO A 88 0.83 25.95 8.26
N GLU A 89 0.69 27.29 8.24
CA GLU A 89 -0.60 27.98 8.12
C GLU A 89 -0.96 28.35 6.67
N GLU A 90 0.03 28.56 5.79
CA GLU A 90 -0.20 29.01 4.40
C GLU A 90 -0.03 27.90 3.34
N ASP A 91 0.80 26.87 3.59
CA ASP A 91 1.04 25.81 2.61
C ASP A 91 -0.16 24.84 2.55
N GLU A 92 -0.95 24.92 1.46
CA GLU A 92 -2.03 23.97 1.18
C GLU A 92 -1.47 22.53 1.14
N PRO A 93 -2.07 21.57 1.87
CA PRO A 93 -1.56 20.20 1.89
C PRO A 93 -1.58 19.63 0.47
N THR A 94 -0.42 19.17 0.00
CA THR A 94 -0.32 18.58 -1.33
C THR A 94 -1.11 17.28 -1.33
N LEU A 95 -2.19 17.24 -2.11
CA LEU A 95 -2.98 16.03 -2.29
C LEU A 95 -2.18 15.04 -3.13
N GLU A 96 -1.95 13.85 -2.60
CA GLU A 96 -1.39 12.74 -3.38
C GLU A 96 -2.33 12.40 -4.54
N ALA A 97 -1.92 12.69 -5.78
CA ALA A 97 -2.76 12.51 -6.95
C ALA A 97 -3.16 11.03 -7.18
N ALA A 98 -2.31 10.08 -6.78
CA ALA A 98 -2.59 8.65 -6.85
C ALA A 98 -3.43 8.12 -5.67
N TRP A 99 -3.87 8.99 -4.75
CA TRP A 99 -4.61 8.60 -3.53
C TRP A 99 -5.81 7.68 -3.77
N PRO A 100 -6.64 7.85 -4.83
CA PRO A 100 -7.74 6.93 -5.09
C PRO A 100 -7.33 5.46 -5.25
N HIS A 101 -6.09 5.18 -5.67
CA HIS A 101 -5.53 3.84 -5.71
C HIS A 101 -4.83 3.49 -4.40
N LEU A 102 -4.03 4.41 -3.85
CA LEU A 102 -3.25 4.13 -2.63
C LEU A 102 -4.14 3.87 -1.42
N GLN A 103 -5.25 4.58 -1.28
CA GLN A 103 -6.23 4.34 -0.22
C GLN A 103 -6.66 2.86 -0.21
N LEU A 104 -6.99 2.31 -1.39
CA LEU A 104 -7.42 0.91 -1.51
C LEU A 104 -6.27 -0.07 -1.30
N VAL A 105 -5.03 0.29 -1.67
CA VAL A 105 -3.84 -0.52 -1.38
C VAL A 105 -3.59 -0.60 0.13
N TYR A 106 -3.69 0.51 0.84
CA TYR A 106 -3.59 0.55 2.30
C TYR A 106 -4.73 -0.24 2.95
N GLU A 107 -5.97 -0.01 2.51
CA GLU A 107 -7.13 -0.72 3.04
C GLU A 107 -7.02 -2.23 2.84
N PHE A 108 -6.63 -2.66 1.62
CA PHE A 108 -6.36 -4.06 1.32
C PHE A 108 -5.32 -4.64 2.27
N PHE A 109 -4.20 -3.94 2.46
CA PHE A 109 -3.11 -4.42 3.29
C PHE A 109 -3.51 -4.52 4.77
N LEU A 110 -4.24 -3.54 5.29
CA LEU A 110 -4.78 -3.59 6.65
C LEU A 110 -5.73 -4.78 6.84
N ARG A 111 -6.66 -5.02 5.89
CA ARG A 111 -7.54 -6.19 5.93
C ARG A 111 -6.78 -7.51 5.83
N PHE A 112 -5.71 -7.55 5.03
CA PHE A 112 -4.82 -8.71 4.92
C PHE A 112 -4.13 -9.04 6.25
N LEU A 113 -3.67 -8.02 6.99
CA LEU A 113 -3.05 -8.18 8.30
C LEU A 113 -4.04 -8.57 9.41
N GLU A 114 -5.27 -8.04 9.34
CA GLU A 114 -6.33 -8.30 10.30
C GLU A 114 -7.08 -9.62 10.06
N CYS A 115 -6.82 -10.28 8.93
CA CYS A 115 -7.47 -11.53 8.57
C CYS A 115 -7.15 -12.64 9.59
N ALA A 116 -8.16 -13.40 10.00
CA ALA A 116 -8.00 -14.47 10.99
C ALA A 116 -7.04 -15.59 10.54
N ASP A 117 -6.90 -15.76 9.22
CA ASP A 117 -6.04 -16.79 8.61
C ASP A 117 -4.59 -16.30 8.42
N PHE A 118 -4.31 -15.05 8.79
CA PHE A 118 -2.98 -14.47 8.67
C PHE A 118 -1.98 -15.09 9.65
N GLN A 119 -0.83 -15.48 9.13
CA GLN A 119 0.25 -16.13 9.88
C GLN A 119 1.50 -15.25 9.88
N PRO A 120 1.82 -14.56 11.00
CA PRO A 120 2.97 -13.66 11.08
C PRO A 120 4.31 -14.33 10.75
N ASN A 121 4.46 -15.61 11.10
CA ASN A 121 5.70 -16.36 10.86
C ASN A 121 5.95 -16.63 9.36
N VAL A 122 4.89 -16.70 8.55
CA VAL A 122 5.00 -16.81 7.09
C VAL A 122 5.32 -15.45 6.49
N ALA A 123 4.58 -14.41 6.90
CA ALA A 123 4.75 -13.04 6.41
C ALA A 123 6.16 -12.47 6.65
N LYS A 124 6.76 -12.74 7.82
CA LYS A 124 8.13 -12.32 8.17
C LYS A 124 9.18 -12.70 7.12
N LYS A 125 8.98 -13.79 6.38
CA LYS A 125 9.92 -14.25 5.34
C LYS A 125 9.97 -13.29 4.13
N TYR A 126 8.93 -12.48 3.94
CA TYR A 126 8.76 -11.60 2.79
C TYR A 126 8.97 -10.12 3.15
N VAL A 127 8.95 -9.76 4.43
CA VAL A 127 9.23 -8.40 4.93
C VAL A 127 10.69 -8.30 5.34
N ASP A 128 11.57 -8.05 4.37
CA ASP A 128 13.02 -8.00 4.57
C ASP A 128 13.52 -6.62 5.08
N GLN A 129 14.85 -6.45 5.22
CA GLN A 129 15.45 -5.17 5.62
C GLN A 129 15.31 -4.08 4.56
N LYS A 130 15.28 -4.47 3.28
CA LYS A 130 15.10 -3.54 2.17
C LYS A 130 13.71 -2.92 2.20
N PHE A 131 12.68 -3.72 2.47
CA PHE A 131 11.30 -3.26 2.62
C PHE A 131 11.19 -2.17 3.71
N VAL A 132 11.76 -2.43 4.89
CA VAL A 132 11.74 -1.47 6.02
C VAL A 132 12.51 -0.20 5.69
N LEU A 133 13.66 -0.32 5.01
CA LEU A 133 14.44 0.85 4.61
C LEU A 133 13.69 1.70 3.58
N SER A 134 13.06 1.07 2.57
CA SER A 134 12.24 1.77 1.58
C SER A 134 11.05 2.48 2.23
N GLN A 135 10.42 1.86 3.23
CA GLN A 135 9.34 2.49 3.98
C GLN A 135 9.81 3.71 4.78
N ALA A 136 10.92 3.59 5.52
CA ALA A 136 11.47 4.70 6.28
C ALA A 136 11.91 5.87 5.38
N ILE A 137 12.43 5.59 4.18
CA ILE A 137 12.77 6.62 3.19
C ILE A 137 11.51 7.32 2.70
N GLU A 138 10.45 6.56 2.34
CA GLU A 138 9.17 7.12 1.90
C GLU A 138 8.59 8.05 2.98
N GLU A 139 8.57 7.63 4.25
CA GLU A 139 8.07 8.45 5.35
C GLU A 139 8.85 9.76 5.52
N LEU A 140 10.19 9.70 5.47
CA LEU A 140 11.04 10.89 5.56
C LEU A 140 10.81 11.87 4.39
N THR A 141 10.45 11.36 3.21
CA THR A 141 10.16 12.20 2.03
C THR A 141 8.73 12.73 2.01
N THR A 142 7.82 12.17 2.79
CA THR A 142 6.37 12.44 2.71
C THR A 142 5.77 13.05 3.98
N GLY A 143 6.52 13.03 5.08
CA GLY A 143 6.02 13.28 6.43
C GLY A 143 5.51 14.69 6.71
N SER A 144 5.91 15.71 5.94
CA SER A 144 5.44 17.10 6.07
C SER A 144 4.32 17.46 5.09
N ASP A 145 4.23 16.78 3.95
CA ASP A 145 3.49 17.30 2.79
C ASP A 145 2.08 16.71 2.69
N PHE A 146 1.78 15.64 3.43
CA PHE A 146 0.49 14.96 3.37
C PHE A 146 -0.49 15.33 4.50
N PRO A 147 -1.80 15.36 4.19
CA PRO A 147 -2.85 15.51 5.19
C PRO A 147 -2.72 14.51 6.36
N TYR A 148 -3.11 14.94 7.57
CA TYR A 148 -3.04 14.14 8.80
C TYR A 148 -3.62 12.72 8.66
N PHE A 149 -4.67 12.54 7.87
CA PHE A 149 -5.27 11.23 7.66
C PHE A 149 -4.32 10.26 6.94
N ILE A 150 -3.60 10.71 5.91
CA ILE A 150 -2.63 9.90 5.18
C ILE A 150 -1.45 9.55 6.10
N ARG A 151 -0.97 10.52 6.88
CA ARG A 151 0.09 10.28 7.88
C ARG A 151 -0.31 9.22 8.91
N ASN A 152 -1.55 9.26 9.42
CA ASN A 152 -2.05 8.24 10.34
C ASN A 152 -2.11 6.85 9.71
N ILE A 153 -2.55 6.74 8.46
CA ILE A 153 -2.57 5.45 7.73
C ILE A 153 -1.15 4.91 7.55
N HIS A 154 -0.21 5.77 7.16
CA HIS A 154 1.18 5.38 6.99
C HIS A 154 1.80 4.87 8.29
N LEU A 155 1.63 5.64 9.37
CA LEU A 155 2.12 5.29 10.71
C LEU A 155 1.50 3.98 11.22
N ASN A 156 0.19 3.79 11.07
CA ASN A 156 -0.47 2.54 11.45
C ASN A 156 0.09 1.35 10.69
N THR A 157 0.32 1.53 9.39
CA THR A 157 0.88 0.48 8.54
C THR A 157 2.33 0.15 8.95
N GLU A 158 3.14 1.16 9.24
CA GLU A 158 4.50 1.00 9.74
C GLU A 158 4.54 0.28 11.09
N ILE A 159 3.70 0.68 12.05
CA ILE A 159 3.56 0.01 13.36
C ILE A 159 3.20 -1.47 13.17
N CYS A 160 2.30 -1.78 12.24
CA CYS A 160 2.00 -3.16 11.89
C CYS A 160 3.23 -3.91 11.35
N PHE A 161 4.02 -3.31 10.46
CA PHE A 161 5.24 -3.94 9.92
C PHE A 161 6.35 -4.12 10.96
N LEU A 162 6.58 -3.11 11.80
CA LEU A 162 7.53 -3.21 12.91
C LEU A 162 7.08 -4.29 13.90
N SER A 163 5.79 -4.35 14.21
CA SER A 163 5.20 -5.41 15.05
C SER A 163 5.35 -6.78 14.41
N LEU A 164 5.15 -6.89 13.09
CA LEU A 164 5.38 -8.12 12.33
C LEU A 164 6.84 -8.54 12.36
N LYS A 165 7.78 -7.62 12.18
CA LYS A 165 9.20 -7.96 12.03
C LYS A 165 9.88 -8.24 13.36
N TYR A 166 9.65 -7.37 14.34
CA TYR A 166 10.32 -7.40 15.64
C TYR A 166 9.54 -8.15 16.70
N GLY A 167 8.26 -8.47 16.47
CA GLY A 167 7.45 -9.32 17.32
C GLY A 167 7.27 -8.75 18.72
N LYS A 168 6.21 -7.94 18.91
CA LYS A 168 5.76 -7.37 20.20
C LYS A 168 6.81 -6.49 20.92
N VAL A 169 6.54 -5.19 20.95
CA VAL A 169 6.84 -4.41 22.16
C VAL A 169 5.71 -4.71 23.15
N ASP A 170 5.74 -5.89 23.78
CA ASP A 170 5.00 -6.11 25.02
C ASP A 170 5.92 -5.65 26.15
N SER A 171 5.64 -4.46 26.69
CA SER A 171 5.94 -4.09 28.08
C SER A 171 4.96 -3.04 28.55
#